data_AF-A0A0F9TB79-F1
#
_entry.id   AF-A0A0F9TB79-F1
#
_cell.length_a   1.000
_cell.length_b   1.000
_cell.length_c   1.000
_cell.angle_alpha   90.00
_cell.angle_beta   90.00
_cell.angle_gamma   90.00
#
_symmetry.space_group_name_H-M   'P 1'
#
loop_
_entity.id
_entity.type
_entity.pdbx_description
1 polymer ?
#
loop_
_entity_poly.entity_id
_entity_poly.type
_entity_poly.pdbx_seq_one_letter_code
_entity_poly.pdbx_strand_id
1 'polypeptide(L)'
;MTEDKKIIESFNGSTYGIHIQKEPSCFNGMVSLEKYRFTVEKIKEPVELYRERLIKIWKLTDNYHHTYPLIEKAKELGISLDRREFGIDLK
;
A
#
# COMPACT_ATOMS: atom_id res chain seq x y z
N MET A 1 -15.31 -20.52 1.84
CA MET A 1 -15.77 -19.18 1.43
C MET A 1 -15.58 -19.11 -0.07
N THR A 2 -16.67 -19.10 -0.83
CA THR A 2 -16.61 -19.04 -2.29
C THR A 2 -16.08 -17.67 -2.68
N GLU A 3 -14.92 -17.60 -3.32
CA GLU A 3 -14.45 -16.36 -3.93
C GLU A 3 -15.42 -16.00 -5.05
N ASP A 4 -16.28 -15.01 -4.81
CA ASP A 4 -17.17 -14.48 -5.83
C ASP A 4 -16.31 -13.87 -6.94
N LYS A 5 -16.21 -14.59 -8.06
CA LYS A 5 -15.52 -14.13 -9.26
C LYS A 5 -16.22 -12.86 -9.76
N LYS A 6 -15.57 -11.70 -9.58
CA LYS A 6 -16.08 -10.44 -10.12
C LYS A 6 -15.77 -10.36 -11.61
N ILE A 7 -16.81 -10.28 -12.43
CA ILE A 7 -16.71 -9.95 -13.85
C ILE A 7 -16.68 -8.43 -13.95
N ILE A 8 -15.65 -7.89 -14.58
CA ILE A 8 -15.47 -6.45 -14.78
C ILE A 8 -15.61 -6.15 -16.26
N GLU A 9 -16.50 -5.23 -16.57
CA GLU A 9 -16.67 -4.70 -17.91
C GLU A 9 -16.00 -3.33 -17.99
N SER A 10 -15.18 -3.12 -19.01
CA SER A 10 -14.48 -1.85 -19.23
C SER A 10 -14.77 -1.34 -20.64
N PHE A 11 -15.07 -0.04 -20.77
CA PHE A 11 -15.27 0.64 -22.04
C PHE A 11 -14.45 1.95 -22.06
N ASN A 12 -13.63 2.13 -23.08
CA ASN A 12 -12.75 3.31 -23.21
C ASN A 12 -13.08 4.19 -24.43
N GLY A 13 -14.32 4.12 -24.94
CA GLY A 13 -14.80 4.94 -26.06
C GLY A 13 -14.68 4.28 -27.44
N SER A 14 -13.77 3.32 -27.61
CA SER A 14 -13.57 2.59 -28.88
C SER A 14 -13.49 1.07 -28.71
N THR A 15 -13.30 0.59 -27.49
CA THR A 15 -13.08 -0.82 -27.19
C THR A 15 -13.87 -1.23 -25.96
N TYR A 16 -14.48 -2.41 -26.02
CA TYR A 16 -15.16 -3.06 -24.90
C TYR A 16 -14.38 -4.32 -24.52
N GLY A 17 -14.13 -4.52 -23.22
CA GLY A 17 -13.39 -5.67 -22.70
C GLY A 17 -14.03 -6.23 -21.43
N ILE A 18 -14.10 -7.55 -21.35
CA ILE A 18 -14.57 -8.31 -20.18
C ILE A 18 -13.35 -8.92 -19.50
N HIS A 19 -13.18 -8.63 -18.21
CA HIS A 19 -12.08 -9.10 -17.38
C HIS A 19 -12.62 -9.92 -16.22
N ILE A 20 -12.11 -11.14 -16.05
CA ILE A 20 -12.43 -11.96 -14.89
C ILE A 20 -11.36 -11.69 -13.84
N GLN A 21 -11.71 -10.91 -12.82
CA GLN A 21 -10.78 -10.57 -11.75
C GLN A 21 -10.71 -11.73 -10.76
N LYS A 22 -9.57 -12.44 -10.77
CA LYS A 22 -9.31 -13.57 -9.86
C LYS A 22 -8.74 -13.11 -8.51
N GLU A 23 -8.07 -11.96 -8.48
CA GLU A 23 -7.40 -11.40 -7.30
C GLU A 23 -7.69 -9.89 -7.17
N PRO A 24 -7.70 -9.30 -5.96
CA PRO A 24 -7.93 -7.87 -5.78
C PRO A 24 -6.94 -7.04 -6.61
N SER A 25 -7.43 -6.19 -7.52
CA SER A 25 -6.59 -5.31 -8.34
C SER A 25 -7.09 -3.88 -8.34
N CYS A 26 -6.16 -2.94 -8.25
CA CYS A 26 -6.41 -1.51 -8.40
C CYS A 26 -6.45 -1.14 -9.90
N PHE A 27 -7.51 -1.52 -10.60
CA PHE A 27 -7.73 -1.04 -11.97
C PHE A 27 -8.30 0.37 -11.94
N ASN A 28 -7.58 1.34 -12.52
CA ASN A 28 -7.90 2.77 -12.45
C ASN A 28 -9.23 3.19 -13.12
N GLY A 29 -9.94 2.27 -13.77
CA GLY A 29 -11.28 2.50 -14.33
C GLY A 29 -12.43 1.98 -13.45
N MET A 30 -12.14 1.33 -12.33
CA MET A 30 -13.15 0.75 -11.45
C MET A 30 -13.36 1.65 -10.23
N VAL A 31 -14.43 2.44 -10.26
CA VAL A 31 -14.81 3.32 -9.15
C VAL A 31 -16.03 2.71 -8.44
N SER A 32 -15.84 2.25 -7.21
CA SER A 32 -16.92 1.81 -6.32
C SER A 32 -17.00 2.73 -5.10
N LEU A 33 -18.23 3.06 -4.67
CA LEU A 33 -18.46 3.87 -3.48
C LEU A 33 -19.05 3.01 -2.38
N GLU A 34 -18.33 2.90 -1.27
CA GLU A 34 -18.77 2.20 -0.07
C GLU A 34 -18.65 3.14 1.13
N LYS A 35 -19.68 3.17 1.98
CA LYS A 35 -19.72 4.04 3.16
C LYS A 35 -19.35 3.26 4.41
N TYR A 36 -18.23 3.63 5.01
CA TYR A 36 -17.75 3.08 6.27
C TYR A 36 -17.99 4.06 7.42
N ARG A 37 -18.29 3.54 8.61
CA ARG A 37 -18.25 4.27 9.88
C ARG A 37 -17.34 3.50 10.83
N PHE A 38 -16.21 4.10 11.19
CA PHE A 38 -15.27 3.54 12.16
C PHE A 38 -14.89 4.60 13.20
N THR A 39 -14.48 4.13 14.37
CA THR A 39 -13.94 4.97 15.44
C THR A 39 -12.44 4.75 15.48
N VAL A 40 -11.66 5.84 15.48
CA VAL A 40 -10.20 5.77 15.62
C VAL A 40 -9.82 6.22 17.02
N GLU A 41 -9.08 5.40 17.72
CA GLU A 41 -8.50 5.73 19.02
C GLU A 41 -6.99 5.77 18.92
N LYS A 42 -6.39 6.81 19.51
CA LYS A 42 -4.94 6.97 19.53
C LYS A 42 -4.35 6.05 20.60
N ILE A 43 -3.69 4.98 20.16
CA ILE A 43 -2.88 4.14 21.03
C ILE A 43 -1.46 4.72 21.04
N LYS A 44 -0.93 5.00 22.24
CA LYS A 44 0.47 5.39 22.40
C LYS A 44 1.32 4.13 22.42
N GLU A 45 2.23 4.02 21.48
CA GLU A 45 3.25 2.98 21.46
C GLU A 45 4.64 3.58 21.75
N PRO A 46 5.57 2.78 22.29
CA PRO A 46 6.98 3.16 22.37
C PRO A 46 7.53 3.58 21.01
N VAL A 47 8.45 4.56 21.01
CA VAL A 47 9.05 5.10 19.78
C VAL A 47 9.86 4.04 19.04
N GLU A 48 10.41 3.07 19.77
CA GLU A 48 11.17 1.93 19.28
C GLU A 48 10.34 1.07 18.30
N LEU A 49 9.06 0.84 18.60
CA LEU A 49 8.18 0.09 17.70
C LEU A 49 7.94 0.83 16.38
N TYR A 50 7.82 2.17 16.42
CA TYR A 50 7.69 2.95 15.19
C TYR A 50 8.98 2.92 14.35
N ARG A 51 10.15 2.93 15.00
CA ARG A 51 11.45 2.79 14.33
C ARG A 51 11.56 1.43 13.62
N GLU A 52 11.26 0.35 14.34
CA GLU A 52 11.28 -1.02 13.79
C GLU A 52 10.33 -1.17 12.59
N ARG A 53 9.09 -0.66 12.72
CA ARG A 53 8.11 -0.69 11.64
C ARG A 53 8.56 0.12 10.42
N LEU A 54 9.14 1.29 10.62
CA LEU A 54 9.62 2.12 9.52
C LEU A 54 10.77 1.44 8.76
N ILE A 55 11.73 0.83 9.49
CA ILE A 55 12.82 0.04 8.89
C ILE A 55 12.24 -1.14 8.10
N LYS A 56 11.25 -1.84 8.66
CA LYS A 56 10.58 -2.96 7.98
C LYS A 56 9.90 -2.50 6.68
N ILE A 57 9.17 -1.39 6.71
CA ILE A 57 8.53 -0.82 5.52
C ILE A 57 9.59 -0.44 4.47
N TRP A 58 10.69 0.17 4.88
CA TRP A 58 11.79 0.54 4.00
C TRP A 58 12.40 -0.67 3.28
N LYS A 59 12.57 -1.79 3.98
CA LYS A 59 13.12 -3.04 3.43
C LYS A 59 12.16 -3.78 2.50
N LEU A 60 10.85 -3.66 2.75
CA LEU A 60 9.81 -4.40 2.02
C LEU A 60 9.16 -3.63 0.87
N THR A 61 9.34 -2.32 0.77
CA THR A 61 8.68 -1.53 -0.28
C THR A 61 9.43 -1.63 -1.61
N ASP A 62 8.68 -1.86 -2.70
CA ASP A 62 9.16 -1.83 -4.09
C ASP A 62 8.91 -0.47 -4.76
N ASN A 63 7.96 0.29 -4.21
CA ASN A 63 7.55 1.57 -4.75
C ASN A 63 8.54 2.70 -4.37
N TYR A 64 9.28 3.18 -5.36
CA TYR A 64 10.26 4.26 -5.18
C TYR A 64 9.63 5.58 -4.71
N HIS A 65 8.34 5.83 -4.95
CA HIS A 65 7.65 7.03 -4.49
C HIS A 65 7.56 7.10 -2.95
N HIS A 66 7.71 5.96 -2.25
CA HIS A 66 7.75 5.93 -0.79
C HIS A 66 9.08 6.43 -0.22
N THR A 67 10.12 6.56 -1.03
CA THR A 67 11.49 6.88 -0.57
C THR A 67 11.56 8.16 0.25
N TYR A 68 11.07 9.28 -0.30
CA TYR A 68 11.16 10.59 0.35
C TYR A 68 10.31 10.68 1.63
N PRO A 69 9.02 10.28 1.63
CA PRO A 69 8.20 10.25 2.84
C PRO A 69 8.82 9.43 3.99
N LEU A 70 9.41 8.27 3.68
CA LEU A 70 10.01 7.41 4.70
C LEU A 70 11.27 8.03 5.31
N ILE A 71 12.11 8.70 4.51
CA ILE A 71 13.31 9.40 5.01
C ILE A 71 12.93 10.55 5.95
N GLU A 72 11.91 11.34 5.60
CA GLU A 72 11.47 12.45 6.46
C GLU A 72 10.93 11.93 7.80
N LYS A 73 10.14 10.84 7.79
CA LYS A 73 9.70 10.20 9.03
C LYS A 73 10.83 9.55 9.83
N ALA A 74 11.85 9.02 9.17
CA ALA A 74 13.03 8.49 9.84
C ALA A 74 13.77 9.58 10.64
N LYS A 75 13.92 10.78 10.05
CA LYS A 75 14.51 11.95 10.72
C LYS A 75 13.73 12.37 11.96
N GLU A 76 12.39 12.41 11.87
CA GLU A 76 11.53 12.73 13.04
C GLU A 76 11.71 11.72 14.18
N LEU A 77 11.96 10.45 13.86
CA LEU A 77 12.20 9.38 14.84
C LEU A 77 13.67 9.26 15.28
N GLY A 78 14.57 10.08 14.73
CA GLY A 78 15.99 10.08 15.04
C GLY A 78 16.76 8.88 14.49
N ILE A 79 16.31 8.28 13.39
CA ILE A 79 16.98 7.16 12.73
C ILE A 79 17.33 7.51 11.28
N SER A 80 18.37 6.87 10.73
CA SER A 80 18.74 6.96 9.32
C SER A 80 18.42 5.65 8.61
N LEU A 81 17.97 5.75 7.35
CA LEU A 81 17.68 4.61 6.49
C LEU A 81 18.81 4.46 5.47
N ASP A 82 19.46 3.29 5.40
CA ASP A 82 20.49 3.04 4.38
C ASP A 82 19.82 2.76 3.04
N ARG A 83 20.23 3.49 2.00
CA ARG A 83 19.73 3.29 0.64
C ARG A 83 19.98 1.89 0.10
N ARG A 84 21.05 1.23 0.56
CA ARG A 84 21.36 -0.15 0.19
C ARG A 84 20.27 -1.12 0.65
N GLU A 85 19.61 -0.83 1.77
CA GLU A 85 18.57 -1.68 2.36
C GLU A 85 17.18 -1.50 1.75
N PHE A 86 17.00 -0.55 0.83
CA PHE A 86 15.70 -0.26 0.24
C PHE A 86 15.23 -1.43 -0.64
N GLY A 87 14.07 -2.00 -0.32
CA GLY A 87 13.46 -3.06 -1.12
C GLY A 87 14.26 -4.36 -1.21
N ILE A 88 15.18 -4.64 -0.26
CA ILE A 88 15.99 -5.86 -0.26
C ILE A 88 15.14 -7.12 -0.05
N ASP A 89 14.14 -7.07 0.83
CA ASP A 89 13.40 -8.26 1.29
C ASP A 89 12.29 -8.69 0.31
N LEU A 90 12.32 -8.17 -0.90
CA LEU A 90 11.41 -8.50 -2.01
C LEU A 90 11.97 -9.56 -2.97
N LYS A 91 13.18 -10.06 -2.71
CA LYS A 91 13.87 -11.07 -3.53
C LYS A 91 13.75 -12.48 -2.98
#